data_AF-A0A9E3GQ96-F1
#
_entry.id   AF-A0A9E3GQ96-F1
#
_cell.length_a   1.000
_cell.length_b   1.000
_cell.length_c   1.000
_cell.angle_alpha   90.00
_cell.angle_beta   90.00
_cell.angle_gamma   90.00
#
_symmetry.space_group_name_H-M   'P 1'
#
loop_
_entity.id
_entity.type
_entity.pdbx_description
1 polymer ?
#
loop_
_entity_poly.entity_id
_entity_poly.type
_entity_poly.pdbx_seq_one_letter_code
_entity_poly.pdbx_strand_id
1 'polypeptide(L)' 'GDAPDLSEVREFLGVTLARHKLPDELCLLDRIPRSPLGKVDRPALRSLVVEGDAPRQRLRPR' A
#
# COMPACT_ATOMS: atom_id res chain seq x y z
N GLY A 1 16.52 -6.80 -4.49
CA GLY A 1 15.97 -7.10 -3.15
C GLY A 1 14.58 -7.64 -3.36
N ASP A 2 14.19 -8.62 -2.56
CA ASP A 2 12.88 -9.27 -2.68
C ASP A 2 11.74 -8.34 -2.22
N ALA A 3 10.54 -8.60 -2.75
CA ALA A 3 9.33 -7.93 -2.34
C ALA A 3 9.02 -8.24 -0.86
N PRO A 4 8.59 -7.25 -0.06
CA PRO A 4 8.19 -7.51 1.32
C PRO A 4 6.89 -8.33 1.37
N ASP A 5 6.79 -9.23 2.35
CA ASP A 5 5.53 -9.91 2.65
C ASP A 5 4.55 -8.93 3.35
N LEU A 6 3.35 -8.77 2.78
CA LEU A 6 2.36 -7.83 3.32
C LEU A 6 1.88 -8.21 4.73
N SER A 7 1.87 -9.50 5.07
CA SER A 7 1.50 -10.02 6.38
C SER A 7 2.53 -9.66 7.44
N GLU A 8 3.82 -9.76 7.11
CA GLU A 8 4.90 -9.32 8.00
C GLU A 8 4.85 -7.81 8.22
N VAL A 9 4.58 -7.03 7.16
CA VAL A 9 4.38 -5.57 7.26
C VAL A 9 3.21 -5.25 8.19
N ARG A 10 2.09 -5.96 8.06
CA ARG A 10 0.92 -5.81 8.94
C ARG A 10 1.28 -6.07 10.40
N GLU A 11 1.97 -7.17 10.68
CA GLU A 11 2.37 -7.53 12.04
C GLU A 11 3.27 -6.46 12.65
N PHE A 12 4.25 -5.99 11.89
CA PHE A 12 5.13 -4.90 12.29
C PHE A 12 4.36 -3.60 12.63
N LEU A 13 3.41 -3.19 11.79
CA LEU A 13 2.58 -2.01 12.05
C LEU A 13 1.73 -2.18 13.33
N GLY A 14 1.25 -3.40 13.61
CA GLY A 14 0.45 -3.70 14.79
C GLY A 14 1.21 -3.60 16.12
N VAL A 15 2.54 -3.68 16.09
CA VAL A 15 3.40 -3.51 17.29
C VAL A 15 3.45 -2.06 17.75
N THR A 16 3.41 -1.11 16.81
CA THR A 16 3.66 0.32 17.09
C THR A 16 2.42 1.20 16.96
N LEU A 17 1.46 0.82 16.11
CA LEU A 17 0.25 1.60 15.85
C LEU A 17 -0.95 1.03 16.59
N ALA A 18 -1.76 1.90 17.19
CA ALA A 18 -3.07 1.54 17.70
C ALA A 18 -3.97 0.99 16.57
N ARG A 19 -4.89 0.08 16.89
CA ARG A 19 -5.76 -0.60 15.90
C ARG A 19 -6.52 0.33 14.96
N HIS A 20 -6.91 1.52 15.39
CA HIS A 20 -7.64 2.49 14.58
C HIS A 20 -6.73 3.32 13.64
N LYS A 21 -5.40 3.25 13.83
CA LYS A 21 -4.40 3.87 12.95
C LYS A 21 -3.85 2.90 11.91
N LEU A 22 -4.17 1.61 12.03
CA LEU A 22 -3.84 0.64 11.00
C LEU A 22 -4.66 0.94 9.73
N PRO A 23 -4.02 0.90 8.54
CA PRO A 23 -4.73 1.06 7.29
C PRO A 23 -5.72 -0.09 7.07
N ASP A 24 -6.72 0.12 6.22
CA ASP A 24 -7.71 -0.92 5.91
C ASP A 24 -7.19 -1.91 4.85
N GLU A 25 -6.25 -1.48 4.01
CA GLU A 25 -5.64 -2.26 2.93
C GLU A 25 -4.18 -1.86 2.72
N LEU A 26 -3.33 -2.85 2.42
CA LEU A 26 -1.96 -2.66 1.94
C LEU A 26 -1.90 -3.09 0.47
N CYS A 27 -1.21 -2.31 -0.36
CA CYS A 27 -1.01 -2.59 -1.77
C CYS A 27 0.48 -2.42 -2.12
N LEU A 28 1.06 -3.42 -2.76
CA LEU A 28 2.46 -3.44 -3.15
C LEU A 28 2.62 -2.91 -4.58
N LEU A 29 3.38 -1.83 -4.73
CA LEU A 29 3.68 -1.21 -6.02
C LEU A 29 5.18 -1.25 -6.27
N ASP A 30 5.60 -1.68 -7.46
CA ASP A 30 7.02 -1.66 -7.86
C ASP A 30 7.60 -0.24 -7.89
N ARG A 31 6.76 0.74 -8.21
CA ARG A 31 7.12 2.15 -8.28
C ARG A 31 5.96 3.06 -7.97
N ILE A 32 6.23 4.15 -7.26
CA ILE A 32 5.28 5.24 -7.09
C ILE A 32 5.28 6.09 -8.38
N PRO A 33 4.13 6.28 -9.05
CA PRO A 33 4.06 7.12 -10.22
C PRO A 33 4.39 8.58 -9.88
N ARG A 34 5.13 9.22 -10.77
CA ARG A 34 5.60 10.59 -10.60
C ARG A 34 5.15 11.42 -11.80
N SER A 35 4.81 12.68 -11.54
CA SER A 35 4.57 13.67 -12.59
C SER A 35 5.88 14.00 -13.32
N PRO A 36 5.83 14.69 -14.48
CA PRO A 36 7.05 15.13 -15.18
C PRO A 36 7.97 16.00 -14.32
N LEU A 37 7.40 16.75 -13.37
CA LEU A 37 8.12 17.55 -12.38
C LEU A 37 8.61 16.73 -11.17
N GLY A 38 8.49 15.40 -11.25
CA GLY A 38 8.92 14.48 -10.23
C GLY A 38 8.10 14.53 -8.94
N LYS A 39 6.89 15.08 -8.90
CA LYS A 39 6.00 14.98 -7.71
C LYS A 39 5.23 13.66 -7.75
N VAL A 40 4.67 13.20 -6.62
CA VAL A 40 3.75 12.05 -6.66
C VAL A 40 2.55 12.39 -7.54
N ASP A 41 2.33 11.57 -8.56
CA ASP A 41 1.14 11.66 -9.40
C ASP A 41 -0.01 10.93 -8.70
N ARG A 42 -0.78 11.68 -7.89
CA ARG A 42 -1.90 11.14 -7.11
C ARG A 42 -3.00 10.53 -8.00
N PRO A 43 -3.43 11.15 -9.11
CA PRO A 43 -4.36 10.52 -10.05
C PRO A 43 -3.86 9.18 -10.60
N ALA A 44 -2.62 9.13 -11.08
CA ALA A 44 -2.05 7.88 -11.60
C ALA A 44 -1.92 6.83 -10.49
N LEU A 45 -1.48 7.23 -9.30
CA LEU A 45 -1.38 6.34 -8.14
C LEU A 45 -2.76 5.75 -7.77
N ARG A 46 -3.80 6.58 -7.75
CA ARG A 46 -5.16 6.10 -7.47
C ARG A 46 -5.63 5.08 -8.51
N SER A 47 -5.38 5.37 -9.79
CA SER A 47 -5.77 4.45 -10.88
C SER A 47 -5.06 3.10 -10.74
N LEU A 48 -3.76 3.10 -10.43
CA LEU A 48 -3.00 1.87 -10.17
C LEU A 48 -3.55 1.04 -9.00
N VAL A 49 -3.97 1.69 -7.91
CA VAL A 49 -4.45 0.99 -6.71
C VAL A 49 -5.90 0.50 -6.87
N VAL A 50 -6.76 1.26 -7.56
CA VAL A 50 -8.17 0.92 -7.75
C VAL A 50 -8.36 -0.12 -8.86
N GLU A 51 -7.68 0.07 -9.99
CA GLU A 51 -7.92 -0.69 -11.22
C GLU A 51 -6.81 -1.71 -11.50
N GLY A 52 -5.64 -1.55 -10.88
CA GLY A 52 -4.50 -2.43 -11.10
C GLY A 52 -4.64 -3.80 -10.42
N ASP A 53 -3.79 -4.73 -10.87
CA ASP A 53 -3.66 -6.10 -10.34
C ASP A 53 -2.51 -6.23 -9.32
N ALA A 54 -2.09 -5.10 -8.75
CA ALA A 54 -1.03 -5.08 -7.74
C ALA A 54 -1.40 -5.99 -6.55
N PRO A 55 -0.43 -6.77 -6.01
CA PRO A 55 -0.65 -7.58 -4.82
C PRO A 55 -1.18 -6.72 -3.67
N ARG A 56 -2.29 -7.16 -3.07
CA ARG A 56 -2.99 -6.41 -2.02
C ARG A 56 -3.46 -7.31 -0.89
N GLN A 57 -3.40 -6.78 0.33
CA GLN A 57 -3.86 -7.45 1.54
C GLN A 57 -4.84 -6.54 2.28
N ARG A 58 -6.07 -7.03 2.48
CA ARG A 58 -7.05 -6.36 3.36
C ARG A 58 -6.78 -6.69 4.81
N LEU A 59 -6.84 -5.66 5.66
CA LEU A 59 -6.46 -5.75 7.07
C LEU A 59 -7.64 -5.85 8.03
N ARG A 60 -8.82 -5.35 7.63
CA ARG A 60 -10.06 -5.51 8.40
C ARG A 60 -10.95 -6.59 7.78
N PRO A 61 -11.47 -7.55 8.57
CA PRO A 61 -12.54 -8.41 8.11
C PRO A 61 -13.79 -7.56 7.83
N ARG A 62 -14.52 -7.90 6.77
CA ARG A 62 -15.83 -7.31 6.47
C ARG A 62 -16.88 -7.69 7.51
#